data_AF-A0A525JTA1-F1
#
_entry.id   AF-A0A525JTA1-F1
#
_cell.length_a   1.000
_cell.length_b   1.000
_cell.length_c   1.000
_cell.angle_alpha   90.00
_cell.angle_beta   90.00
_cell.angle_gamma   90.00
#
_symmetry.space_group_name_H-M   'P 1'
#
loop_
_entity.id
_entity.type
_entity.pdbx_description
1 polymer ?
#
loop_
_entity_poly.entity_id
_entity_poly.type
_entity_poly.pdbx_seq_one_letter_code
_entity_poly.pdbx_strand_id
1 'polypeptide(L)'
;MRAKYSFSNHRKYQSLSANSAVGTGAVIASYVDWVRPPRSHAQMIQEIHKEVGQDPRAVFDFLYRSMDSVMGFGRLGRFDFLTMLGKLGVAPIEAGSAYLVGATGPLRGARLLFTNNVKAKISPRELDDRLNKLDSYLEVGMQVLEDSLCNWQKSPRKFISFKG
;
A
#
# COMPACT_ATOMS: atom_id res chain seq x y z
N MET A 1 11.75 22.46 -19.43
CA MET A 1 10.45 22.59 -20.15
C MET A 1 9.34 22.66 -19.11
N ARG A 2 8.50 23.70 -19.09
CA ARG A 2 7.40 23.82 -18.12
C ARG A 2 6.22 23.00 -18.66
N ALA A 3 5.66 22.10 -17.85
CA ALA A 3 4.53 21.29 -18.30
C ALA A 3 3.31 22.16 -18.57
N LYS A 4 2.67 21.98 -19.73
CA LYS A 4 1.44 22.69 -20.13
C LYS A 4 0.21 22.29 -19.30
N TYR A 5 0.31 21.17 -18.59
CA TYR A 5 -0.76 20.56 -17.81
C TYR A 5 -0.31 20.38 -16.35
N SER A 6 -1.28 20.30 -15.43
CA SER A 6 -1.07 20.01 -14.02
C SER A 6 -1.93 18.82 -13.58
N PHE A 7 -1.53 18.19 -12.48
CA PHE A 7 -2.38 17.19 -11.87
C PHE A 7 -3.59 17.81 -11.17
N SER A 8 -4.65 17.02 -11.00
CA SER A 8 -5.87 17.44 -10.30
C SER A 8 -5.61 17.77 -8.82
N ASN A 9 -6.61 18.32 -8.13
CA ASN A 9 -6.50 18.72 -6.72
C ASN A 9 -6.02 17.61 -5.77
N HIS A 10 -6.30 16.34 -6.09
CA HIS A 10 -5.82 15.19 -5.31
C HIS A 10 -4.30 14.99 -5.38
N ARG A 11 -3.63 15.62 -6.35
CA ARG A 11 -2.19 15.51 -6.64
C ARG A 11 -1.56 16.89 -6.90
N LYS A 12 -2.13 17.97 -6.36
CA LYS A 12 -1.71 19.37 -6.60
C LYS A 12 -0.24 19.69 -6.28
N TYR A 13 0.42 18.84 -5.49
CA TYR A 13 1.84 18.98 -5.14
C TYR A 13 2.78 18.17 -6.05
N GLN A 14 2.23 17.42 -7.02
CA GLN A 14 3.01 16.72 -8.04
C GLN A 14 3.15 17.59 -9.29
N SER A 15 4.19 17.31 -10.08
CA SER A 15 4.52 18.07 -11.29
C SER A 15 4.72 17.14 -12.48
N LEU A 16 4.16 17.52 -13.63
CA LEU A 16 4.40 16.84 -14.92
C LEU A 16 5.71 17.27 -15.59
N SER A 17 6.45 18.20 -14.99
CA SER A 17 7.74 18.65 -15.51
C SER A 17 8.76 17.52 -15.46
N ALA A 18 9.55 17.35 -16.53
CA ALA A 18 10.67 16.42 -16.52
C ALA A 18 11.79 16.84 -15.55
N ASN A 19 11.91 18.14 -15.25
CA ASN A 19 13.09 18.72 -14.61
C ASN A 19 12.84 19.26 -13.19
N SER A 20 11.62 19.15 -12.65
CA SER A 20 11.38 19.55 -11.25
C SER A 20 11.76 18.44 -10.29
N ALA A 21 12.18 18.80 -9.06
CA ALA A 21 12.53 17.83 -8.01
C ALA A 21 11.43 16.80 -7.69
N VAL A 22 10.16 17.17 -7.90
CA VAL A 22 8.97 16.29 -7.75
C VAL A 22 8.28 16.02 -9.09
N GLY A 23 9.05 16.14 -10.17
CA GLY A 23 8.61 15.97 -11.55
C GLY A 23 8.59 14.52 -11.99
N THR A 24 7.95 14.24 -13.13
CA THR A 24 7.89 12.89 -13.73
C THR A 24 9.27 12.26 -13.90
N GLY A 25 10.28 13.03 -14.34
CA GLY A 25 11.65 12.53 -14.50
C GLY A 25 12.27 12.07 -13.18
N ALA A 26 12.10 12.87 -12.13
CA ALA A 26 12.58 12.53 -10.79
C ALA A 26 11.87 11.29 -10.22
N VAL A 27 10.54 11.21 -10.38
CA VAL A 27 9.74 10.04 -9.94
C VAL A 27 10.21 8.75 -10.63
N ILE A 28 10.35 8.77 -11.96
CA ILE A 28 10.82 7.60 -12.72
C ILE A 28 12.25 7.23 -12.30
N ALA A 29 13.16 8.21 -12.18
CA ALA A 29 14.52 7.98 -11.75
C ALA A 29 14.57 7.29 -10.39
N SER A 30 13.80 7.76 -9.40
CA SER A 30 13.77 7.13 -8.07
C SER A 30 13.26 5.68 -8.08
N TYR A 31 12.34 5.35 -8.97
CA TYR A 31 11.89 3.96 -9.15
C TYR A 31 12.98 3.10 -9.79
N VAL A 32 13.65 3.62 -10.82
CA VAL A 32 14.78 2.93 -11.46
C VAL A 32 15.92 2.73 -10.46
N ASP A 33 16.23 3.72 -9.63
CA ASP A 33 17.26 3.62 -8.58
C ASP A 33 16.90 2.58 -7.52
N TRP A 34 15.62 2.46 -7.16
CA TRP A 34 15.13 1.41 -6.25
C TRP A 34 15.32 0.01 -6.84
N VAL A 35 15.03 -0.18 -8.14
CA VAL A 35 15.31 -1.45 -8.85
C VAL A 35 16.81 -1.68 -8.98
N ARG A 36 17.61 -0.62 -9.17
CA ARG A 36 19.07 -0.61 -9.29
C ARG A 36 19.62 -1.47 -10.45
N PRO A 37 19.38 -1.09 -11.72
CA PRO A 37 19.99 -1.75 -12.88
C PRO A 37 21.52 -1.89 -12.75
N PRO A 38 22.14 -2.95 -13.31
CA PRO A 38 21.58 -3.91 -14.29
C PRO A 38 20.67 -4.98 -13.68
N ARG A 39 20.38 -4.92 -12.37
CA ARG A 39 19.44 -5.81 -11.69
C ARG A 39 18.03 -5.72 -12.29
N SER A 40 17.40 -6.87 -12.50
CA SER A 40 15.97 -6.99 -12.86
C SER A 40 15.08 -7.05 -11.62
N HIS A 41 13.76 -6.82 -11.78
CA HIS A 41 12.79 -7.02 -10.69
C HIS A 41 12.83 -8.44 -10.11
N ALA A 42 12.97 -9.45 -10.97
CA ALA A 42 13.07 -10.84 -10.54
C ALA A 42 14.31 -11.08 -9.66
N GLN A 43 15.46 -10.54 -10.07
CA GLN A 43 16.69 -10.61 -9.27
C GLN A 43 16.55 -9.87 -7.94
N MET A 44 15.94 -8.68 -7.95
CA MET A 44 15.66 -7.93 -6.72
C MET A 44 14.81 -8.74 -5.73
N ILE A 45 13.71 -9.34 -6.20
CA ILE A 45 12.84 -10.17 -5.37
C ILE A 45 13.60 -11.38 -4.82
N GLN A 46 14.36 -12.08 -5.68
CA GLN A 46 15.18 -13.23 -5.26
C GLN A 46 16.23 -12.86 -4.22
N GLU A 47 16.91 -11.73 -4.38
CA GLU A 47 17.89 -11.22 -3.42
C GLU A 47 17.25 -10.95 -2.05
N ILE A 48 16.07 -10.31 -2.05
CA ILE A 48 15.35 -10.02 -0.80
C ILE A 48 14.89 -11.32 -0.13
N HIS A 49 14.43 -12.32 -0.89
CA HIS A 49 14.13 -13.64 -0.33
C HIS A 49 15.35 -14.36 0.26
N LYS A 50 16.55 -14.13 -0.28
CA LYS A 50 17.78 -14.65 0.31
C LYS A 50 18.16 -13.94 1.61
N GLU A 51 17.84 -12.65 1.71
CA GLU A 51 18.13 -11.82 2.88
C GLU A 51 17.13 -12.02 4.02
N VAL A 52 15.83 -11.96 3.70
CA VAL A 52 14.73 -11.95 4.68
C VAL A 52 14.18 -13.36 4.93
N GLY A 53 14.42 -14.29 4.00
CA GLY A 53 13.91 -15.66 4.05
C GLY A 53 12.69 -15.89 3.14
N GLN A 54 11.98 -16.98 3.40
CA GLN A 54 10.92 -17.49 2.52
C GLN A 54 9.50 -17.15 2.99
N ASP A 55 9.34 -16.37 4.07
CA ASP A 55 8.03 -15.89 4.50
C ASP A 55 7.54 -14.78 3.54
N PRO A 56 6.46 -15.01 2.76
CA PRO A 56 5.93 -14.01 1.83
C PRO A 56 5.54 -12.69 2.50
N ARG A 57 5.15 -12.73 3.78
CA ARG A 57 4.73 -11.56 4.56
C ARG A 57 5.91 -10.71 5.00
N ALA A 58 6.98 -11.36 5.46
CA ALA A 58 8.22 -10.67 5.79
C ALA A 58 8.85 -10.01 4.55
N VAL A 59 8.83 -10.69 3.40
CA VAL A 59 9.37 -10.16 2.15
C VAL A 59 8.52 -8.99 1.64
N PHE A 60 7.19 -9.10 1.72
CA PHE A 60 6.30 -7.98 1.41
C PHE A 60 6.60 -6.76 2.27
N ASP A 61 6.76 -6.94 3.60
CA ASP A 61 7.04 -5.83 4.50
C ASP A 61 8.38 -5.16 4.21
N PHE A 62 9.41 -5.95 3.90
CA PHE A 62 10.69 -5.42 3.46
C PHE A 62 10.57 -4.59 2.19
N LEU A 63 9.90 -5.14 1.16
CA LEU A 63 9.67 -4.42 -0.10
C LEU A 63 8.90 -3.12 0.13
N TYR A 64 7.80 -3.18 0.89
CA TYR A 64 6.95 -2.04 1.20
C TYR A 64 7.71 -0.89 1.86
N ARG A 65 8.60 -1.21 2.81
CA ARG A 65 9.47 -0.22 3.47
C ARG A 65 10.58 0.27 2.54
N SER A 66 11.20 -0.63 1.77
CA SER A 66 12.26 -0.24 0.82
C SER A 66 11.77 0.77 -0.22
N MET A 67 10.48 0.76 -0.55
CA MET A 67 9.85 1.73 -1.45
C MET A 67 9.69 3.14 -0.85
N ASP A 68 10.05 3.39 0.41
CA ASP A 68 10.10 4.76 0.96
C ASP A 68 11.08 5.67 0.19
N SER A 69 12.05 5.09 -0.54
CA SER A 69 12.95 5.83 -1.43
C SER A 69 12.31 6.20 -2.78
N VAL A 70 11.17 5.60 -3.14
CA VAL A 70 10.50 5.83 -4.43
C VAL A 70 9.55 7.01 -4.31
N MET A 71 9.83 8.07 -5.06
CA MET A 71 8.99 9.27 -5.08
C MET A 71 7.63 8.99 -5.71
N GLY A 72 6.61 9.73 -5.25
CA GLY A 72 5.25 9.68 -5.81
C GLY A 72 4.38 8.52 -5.30
N PHE A 73 4.98 7.48 -4.74
CA PHE A 73 4.31 6.38 -4.08
C PHE A 73 3.94 6.76 -2.63
N GLY A 74 2.66 7.01 -2.38
CA GLY A 74 2.12 7.11 -1.02
C GLY A 74 1.93 5.73 -0.37
N ARG A 75 1.52 5.69 0.91
CA ARG A 75 1.17 4.46 1.64
C ARG A 75 0.35 3.49 0.80
N LEU A 76 -0.80 3.98 0.30
CA LEU A 76 -1.74 3.18 -0.49
C LEU A 76 -1.13 2.73 -1.82
N GLY A 77 -0.41 3.62 -2.53
CA GLY A 77 0.21 3.25 -3.80
C GLY A 77 1.25 2.13 -3.66
N ARG A 78 2.05 2.13 -2.59
CA ARG A 78 3.04 1.05 -2.34
C ARG A 78 2.34 -0.25 -2.05
N PHE A 79 1.33 -0.19 -1.18
CA PHE A 79 0.52 -1.34 -0.80
C PHE A 79 -0.19 -1.96 -2.02
N ASP A 80 -0.88 -1.15 -2.83
CA ASP A 80 -1.59 -1.60 -4.02
C ASP A 80 -0.66 -2.18 -5.08
N PHE A 81 0.49 -1.53 -5.29
CA PHE A 81 1.48 -2.03 -6.26
C PHE A 81 2.01 -3.42 -5.86
N LEU A 82 2.47 -3.58 -4.62
CA LEU A 82 3.04 -4.85 -4.17
C LEU A 82 1.99 -5.96 -4.06
N THR A 83 0.77 -5.64 -3.61
CA THR A 83 -0.32 -6.61 -3.57
C THR A 83 -0.73 -7.06 -4.98
N MET A 84 -0.69 -6.17 -5.96
CA MET A 84 -0.88 -6.55 -7.38
C MET A 84 0.22 -7.48 -7.89
N LEU A 85 1.50 -7.24 -7.52
CA LEU A 85 2.58 -8.16 -7.89
C LEU A 85 2.38 -9.56 -7.30
N GLY A 86 1.93 -9.65 -6.04
CA GLY A 86 1.56 -10.92 -5.39
C GLY A 86 0.39 -11.61 -6.08
N LYS A 87 -0.71 -10.88 -6.30
CA LYS A 87 -1.95 -11.40 -6.92
C LYS A 87 -1.75 -11.89 -8.35
N LEU A 88 -0.90 -11.23 -9.13
CA LEU A 88 -0.58 -11.64 -10.50
C LEU A 88 0.45 -12.78 -10.57
N GLY A 89 0.95 -13.26 -9.43
CA GLY A 89 2.00 -14.29 -9.40
C GLY A 89 3.35 -13.82 -9.91
N VAL A 90 3.57 -12.50 -10.01
CA VAL A 90 4.84 -11.91 -10.47
C VAL A 90 5.90 -11.99 -9.37
N ALA A 91 5.47 -11.88 -8.11
CA ALA A 91 6.33 -11.98 -6.93
C ALA A 91 5.67 -12.89 -5.88
N PRO A 92 6.38 -13.84 -5.26
CA PRO A 92 5.83 -14.68 -4.20
C PRO A 92 5.79 -13.94 -2.85
N ILE A 93 4.94 -12.92 -2.78
CA ILE A 93 4.79 -12.00 -1.64
C ILE A 93 3.32 -11.84 -1.26
N GLU A 94 3.05 -11.60 0.02
CA GLU A 94 1.70 -11.42 0.55
C GLU A 94 1.68 -10.31 1.60
N ALA A 95 0.67 -9.45 1.60
CA ALA A 95 0.52 -8.44 2.65
C ALA A 95 0.19 -9.09 4.01
N GLY A 96 1.09 -8.96 4.98
CA GLY A 96 0.89 -9.47 6.35
C GLY A 96 0.14 -8.54 7.32
N SER A 97 -0.28 -7.36 6.86
CA SER A 97 -1.16 -6.45 7.61
C SER A 97 -1.92 -5.54 6.64
N ALA A 98 -2.92 -4.80 7.14
CA ALA A 98 -3.62 -3.78 6.36
C ALA A 98 -2.89 -2.42 6.36
N TYR A 99 -1.70 -2.35 6.97
CA TYR A 99 -0.86 -1.14 7.08
C TYR A 99 -1.66 0.07 7.56
N LEU A 100 -2.35 -0.08 8.71
CA LEU A 100 -3.25 0.94 9.25
C LEU A 100 -2.52 2.17 9.78
N VAL A 101 -1.22 2.07 10.07
CA VAL A 101 -0.41 3.21 10.49
C VAL A 101 -0.35 4.26 9.37
N GLY A 102 -0.85 5.46 9.65
CA GLY A 102 -0.97 6.53 8.65
C GLY A 102 -2.15 6.37 7.68
N ALA A 103 -2.97 5.32 7.82
CA ALA A 103 -4.22 5.17 7.09
C ALA A 103 -5.33 5.99 7.76
N THR A 104 -6.21 6.61 6.97
CA THR A 104 -7.36 7.37 7.49
C THR A 104 -8.66 6.59 7.37
N GLY A 105 -9.07 6.22 6.15
CA GLY A 105 -10.28 5.44 5.86
C GLY A 105 -10.27 4.06 6.51
N PRO A 106 -9.32 3.17 6.17
CA PRO A 106 -9.24 1.83 6.73
C PRO A 106 -9.16 1.82 8.26
N LEU A 107 -8.39 2.74 8.85
CA LEU A 107 -8.26 2.87 10.30
C LEU A 107 -9.60 3.21 10.97
N ARG A 108 -10.39 4.12 10.37
CA ARG A 108 -11.75 4.42 10.86
C ARG A 108 -12.66 3.20 10.73
N GLY A 109 -12.54 2.46 9.64
CA GLY A 109 -13.29 1.22 9.41
C GLY A 109 -12.95 0.15 10.44
N ALA A 110 -11.66 -0.10 10.71
CA ALA A 110 -11.23 -1.08 11.70
C ALA A 110 -11.72 -0.73 13.11
N ARG A 111 -11.62 0.55 13.51
CA ARG A 111 -12.19 1.02 14.78
C ARG A 111 -13.70 0.81 14.85
N LEU A 112 -14.42 1.14 13.77
CA LEU A 112 -15.86 0.92 13.71
C LEU A 112 -16.21 -0.57 13.84
N LEU A 113 -15.49 -1.45 13.14
CA LEU A 113 -15.72 -2.89 13.17
C LEU A 113 -15.54 -3.47 14.57
N PHE A 114 -14.42 -3.15 15.23
CA PHE A 114 -14.05 -3.81 16.49
C PHE A 114 -14.59 -3.13 17.75
N THR A 115 -15.09 -1.90 17.66
CA THR A 115 -15.52 -1.14 18.85
C THR A 115 -16.83 -0.39 18.66
N ASN A 116 -17.46 -0.50 17.49
CA ASN A 116 -18.64 0.31 17.13
C ASN A 116 -18.40 1.84 17.27
N ASN A 117 -17.14 2.31 17.16
CA ASN A 117 -16.79 3.72 17.35
C ASN A 117 -15.57 4.13 16.51
N VAL A 118 -15.76 4.96 15.48
CA VAL A 118 -14.70 5.44 14.57
C VAL A 118 -13.57 6.23 15.26
N LYS A 119 -13.81 6.75 16.48
CA LYS A 119 -12.85 7.55 17.27
C LYS A 119 -12.25 6.77 18.46
N ALA A 120 -12.48 5.46 18.54
CA ALA A 120 -11.92 4.66 19.63
C ALA A 120 -10.39 4.81 19.72
N LYS A 121 -9.89 4.96 20.95
CA LYS A 121 -8.46 5.14 21.25
C LYS A 121 -7.71 3.80 21.25
N ILE A 122 -7.87 3.03 20.17
CA ILE A 122 -7.11 1.81 19.91
C ILE A 122 -6.01 2.13 18.92
N SER A 123 -4.82 1.58 19.17
CA SER A 123 -3.66 1.78 18.31
C SER A 123 -3.86 1.11 16.94
N PRO A 124 -3.31 1.67 15.84
CA PRO A 124 -3.38 1.01 14.54
C PRO A 124 -2.76 -0.39 14.53
N ARG A 125 -1.67 -0.59 15.27
CA ARG A 125 -1.00 -1.90 15.39
C ARG A 125 -1.90 -2.95 16.02
N GLU A 126 -2.57 -2.61 17.12
CA GLU A 126 -3.52 -3.52 17.75
C GLU A 126 -4.72 -3.85 16.84
N LEU A 127 -5.16 -2.88 16.03
CA LEU A 127 -6.21 -3.13 15.03
C LEU A 127 -5.70 -4.02 13.89
N ASP A 128 -4.46 -3.86 13.42
CA ASP A 128 -3.84 -4.76 12.46
C ASP A 128 -3.75 -6.20 13.00
N ASP A 129 -3.38 -6.38 14.28
CA ASP A 129 -3.36 -7.71 14.92
C ASP A 129 -4.76 -8.34 14.98
N ARG A 130 -5.79 -7.53 15.24
CA ARG A 130 -7.19 -8.00 15.20
C ARG A 130 -7.65 -8.33 13.79
N LEU A 131 -7.21 -7.59 12.77
CA LEU A 131 -7.48 -7.91 11.37
C LEU A 131 -6.79 -9.19 10.94
N ASN A 132 -5.54 -9.42 11.35
CA ASN A 132 -4.85 -10.69 11.12
C ASN A 132 -5.61 -11.87 11.72
N LYS A 133 -6.13 -11.73 12.94
CA LYS A 133 -6.99 -12.74 13.56
C LYS A 133 -8.33 -12.91 12.85
N LEU A 134 -8.90 -11.85 12.29
CA LEU A 134 -10.13 -11.94 11.51
C LEU A 134 -9.89 -12.68 10.19
N ASP A 135 -8.79 -12.35 9.51
CA ASP A 135 -8.43 -12.95 8.22
C ASP A 135 -8.08 -14.42 8.35
N SER A 136 -7.57 -14.88 9.50
CA SER A 136 -7.38 -16.32 9.73
C SER A 136 -8.68 -17.13 9.73
N TYR A 137 -9.85 -16.48 9.76
CA TYR A 137 -11.16 -17.12 9.58
C TYR A 137 -11.78 -16.84 8.20
N LEU A 138 -11.53 -15.65 7.63
CA LEU A 138 -12.13 -15.25 6.36
C LEU A 138 -11.33 -15.69 5.14
N GLU A 139 -10.00 -15.75 5.28
CA GLU A 139 -9.04 -16.12 4.23
C GLU A 139 -9.20 -15.30 2.94
N VAL A 140 -9.46 -13.99 3.09
CA VAL A 140 -9.66 -13.07 1.96
C VAL A 140 -8.43 -12.21 1.67
N GLY A 141 -7.51 -12.12 2.63
CA GLY A 141 -6.26 -11.37 2.52
C GLY A 141 -6.40 -9.90 2.90
N MET A 142 -5.28 -9.31 3.32
CA MET A 142 -5.24 -7.96 3.90
C MET A 142 -5.66 -6.85 2.93
N GLN A 143 -5.44 -6.99 1.62
CA GLN A 143 -5.89 -5.97 0.67
C GLN A 143 -7.41 -5.90 0.61
N VAL A 144 -8.08 -7.07 0.57
CA VAL A 144 -9.55 -7.12 0.54
C VAL A 144 -10.13 -6.52 1.82
N LEU A 145 -9.51 -6.80 2.98
CA LEU A 145 -9.92 -6.18 4.24
C LEU A 145 -9.70 -4.67 4.25
N GLU A 146 -8.55 -4.17 3.81
CA GLU A 146 -8.25 -2.72 3.73
C GLU A 146 -9.31 -2.00 2.89
N ASP A 147 -9.55 -2.48 1.67
CA ASP A 147 -10.50 -1.90 0.71
C ASP A 147 -11.93 -1.94 1.26
N SER A 148 -12.32 -3.08 1.81
CA SER A 148 -13.65 -3.29 2.38
C SER A 148 -13.92 -2.34 3.55
N LEU A 149 -12.96 -2.18 4.46
CA LEU A 149 -13.08 -1.25 5.59
C LEU A 149 -13.09 0.20 5.14
N CYS A 150 -12.24 0.55 4.17
CA CYS A 150 -12.18 1.90 3.59
C CYS A 150 -13.51 2.30 2.93
N ASN A 151 -14.14 1.37 2.21
CA ASN A 151 -15.42 1.55 1.56
C ASN A 151 -16.59 1.57 2.56
N TRP A 152 -16.71 0.51 3.38
CA TRP A 152 -17.82 0.32 4.31
C TRP A 152 -17.97 1.46 5.33
N GLN A 153 -16.85 2.00 5.86
CA GLN A 153 -16.91 3.08 6.85
C GLN A 153 -17.56 4.37 6.33
N LYS A 154 -17.65 4.56 5.01
CA LYS A 154 -18.33 5.72 4.40
C LYS A 154 -19.85 5.61 4.51
N SER A 155 -20.39 4.40 4.63
CA SER A 155 -21.83 4.13 4.69
C SER A 155 -22.13 2.86 5.49
N PRO A 156 -21.83 2.82 6.80
CA PRO A 156 -21.80 1.57 7.56
C PRO A 156 -23.16 0.88 7.73
N ARG A 157 -24.26 1.62 7.54
CA ARG A 157 -25.64 1.13 7.62
C ARG A 157 -26.24 0.74 6.27
N LYS A 158 -25.50 0.92 5.17
CA LYS A 158 -26.00 0.71 3.81
C LYS A 158 -24.92 0.06 2.97
N PHE A 159 -25.20 -1.11 2.41
CA PHE A 159 -24.30 -1.72 1.45
C PHE A 159 -24.18 -0.86 0.19
N ILE A 160 -22.96 -0.47 -0.15
CA ILE A 160 -22.61 0.25 -1.37
C ILE A 160 -21.44 -0.49 -1.99
N SER A 161 -21.63 -1.01 -3.20
CA SER A 161 -20.58 -1.71 -3.93
C SER A 161 -19.40 -0.77 -4.20
N PHE A 162 -18.18 -1.30 -4.06
CA PHE A 162 -16.95 -0.60 -4.39
C PHE A 162 -16.86 -0.37 -5.92
N LYS A 163 -16.42 0.81 -6.35
CA LYS A 163 -16.41 1.23 -7.76
C LYS A 163 -15.03 1.64 -8.31
N GLY A 164 -13.98 1.57 -7.51
CA GLY A 164 -12.68 2.18 -7.84
C GLY A 164 -12.65 3.67 -7.51
#